data_AF-A0AAD0WWL7-F1
#
_entry.id   AF-A0AAD0WWL7-F1
#
_cell.length_a   1.000
_cell.length_b   1.000
_cell.length_c   1.000
_cell.angle_alpha   90.00
_cell.angle_beta   90.00
_cell.angle_gamma   90.00
#
_symmetry.space_group_name_H-M   'P 1'
#
loop_
_entity.id
_entity.type
_entity.pdbx_description
1 polymer ?
#
loop_
_entity_poly.entity_id
_entity_poly.type
_entity_poly.pdbx_seq_one_letter_code
_entity_poly.pdbx_strand_id
1 'polypeptide(L)'
;MLKALTLLSLIAIVSCGPISMDRRFLNEMGTEEDDGFALFSPGKAFDTVGGDPSYERYTREEMMERTPASEEDYPEWTQDRRLKRELQGKLNSLRPADREEFYRKERYFENDSQKLYYLSLGRYEQKKYDENLYAYRNQRNFRHNRKTSAKSRNLASVFHYSPRAQAHREIEIGMDKKAVIQRWGNPHRVDTAGNPRLGNERWTFYENGDSKYVFFSKGKVDGWTLE
;
A
#
# COMPACT_ATOMS: atom_id res chain seq x y z
N MET A 1 16.23 -34.18 59.78
CA MET A 1 16.15 -34.66 58.37
C MET A 1 15.50 -33.66 57.41
N LEU A 2 14.59 -32.77 57.84
CA LEU A 2 14.02 -31.72 56.97
C LEU A 2 15.01 -30.69 56.42
N LYS A 3 16.12 -30.38 57.13
CA LYS A 3 17.10 -29.36 56.69
C LYS A 3 18.03 -29.82 55.54
N ALA A 4 18.19 -31.14 55.36
CA ALA A 4 19.00 -31.68 54.25
C ALA A 4 18.20 -31.68 52.93
N LEU A 5 16.88 -31.84 53.01
CA LEU A 5 15.99 -31.84 51.85
C LEU A 5 15.85 -30.44 51.23
N THR A 6 15.87 -29.39 52.07
CA THR A 6 15.81 -27.99 51.61
C THR A 6 17.09 -27.50 50.96
N LEU A 7 18.25 -28.10 51.29
CA LEU A 7 19.52 -27.76 50.65
C LEU A 7 19.65 -28.44 49.27
N LEU A 8 19.08 -29.64 49.12
CA LEU A 8 19.10 -30.40 47.87
C LEU A 8 18.14 -29.82 46.80
N SER A 9 17.03 -29.20 47.21
CA SER A 9 16.08 -28.58 46.28
C SER A 9 16.55 -27.24 45.71
N LEU A 10 17.48 -26.55 46.36
CA LEU A 10 18.08 -25.31 45.85
C LEU A 10 19.11 -25.53 44.74
N ILE A 11 19.72 -26.72 44.68
CA ILE A 11 20.75 -27.06 43.66
C ILE A 11 20.10 -27.40 42.31
N ALA A 12 18.83 -27.83 42.30
CA ALA A 12 18.09 -28.21 41.09
C ALA A 12 17.59 -27.03 40.23
N ILE A 13 17.67 -25.80 40.73
CA ILE A 13 17.23 -24.59 40.00
C ILE A 13 18.39 -23.94 39.23
N VAL A 14 19.63 -24.41 39.43
CA VAL A 14 20.83 -23.89 38.74
C VAL A 14 21.15 -24.65 37.45
N SER A 15 20.44 -25.75 37.15
CA SER A 15 20.66 -26.55 35.94
C SER A 15 19.66 -26.24 34.82
N CYS A 16 19.74 -25.02 34.25
CA CYS A 16 19.52 -24.74 32.82
C CYS A 16 19.63 -23.23 32.52
N GLY A 17 20.84 -22.77 32.20
CA GLY A 17 21.15 -21.48 31.53
C GLY A 17 21.84 -20.45 32.44
N PRO A 18 22.99 -19.85 32.06
CA PRO A 18 23.56 -19.76 30.72
C PRO A 18 24.77 -20.68 30.54
N ILE A 19 24.79 -21.48 29.47
CA ILE A 19 26.08 -21.79 28.84
C ILE A 19 26.58 -20.44 28.35
N SER A 20 27.52 -19.88 29.11
CA SER A 20 28.24 -18.63 28.88
C SER A 20 28.45 -18.36 27.39
N MET A 21 27.60 -17.50 26.84
CA MET A 21 27.85 -16.76 25.60
C MET A 21 28.99 -15.77 25.82
N ASP A 22 30.21 -16.28 26.02
CA ASP A 22 31.46 -15.63 25.60
C ASP A 22 32.70 -16.54 25.79
N ARG A 23 32.53 -17.87 25.77
CA ARG A 23 33.70 -18.76 25.66
C ARG A 23 34.18 -18.77 24.20
N ARG A 24 34.74 -17.66 23.77
CA ARG A 24 35.62 -17.66 22.60
C ARG A 24 36.92 -18.29 23.07
N PHE A 25 37.16 -19.55 22.70
CA PHE A 25 38.44 -20.23 22.97
C PHE A 25 39.65 -19.39 22.52
N LEU A 26 39.43 -18.45 21.59
CA LEU A 26 40.40 -17.47 21.12
C LEU A 26 40.89 -16.48 22.21
N ASN A 27 40.04 -16.07 23.15
CA ASN A 27 40.47 -15.17 24.25
C ASN A 27 41.43 -15.86 25.23
N GLU A 28 41.32 -17.19 25.36
CA GLU A 28 42.21 -18.00 26.20
C GLU A 28 43.50 -18.42 25.48
N MET A 29 43.58 -18.28 24.14
CA MET A 29 44.73 -18.68 23.31
C MET A 29 45.68 -17.52 22.95
N GLY A 30 45.54 -16.37 23.60
CA GLY A 30 46.35 -15.18 23.36
C GLY A 30 45.74 -14.22 22.33
N THR A 31 46.27 -13.00 22.25
CA THR A 31 45.88 -12.00 21.24
C THR A 31 46.67 -12.22 19.95
N GLU A 32 46.33 -11.52 18.87
CA GLU A 32 47.08 -11.58 17.59
C GLU A 32 48.58 -11.20 17.72
N GLU A 33 48.98 -10.63 18.87
CA GLU A 33 50.35 -10.27 19.20
C GLU A 33 51.15 -11.40 19.87
N ASP A 34 50.50 -12.48 20.31
CA ASP A 34 51.16 -13.68 20.83
C ASP A 34 51.54 -14.62 19.67
N ASP A 35 52.83 -14.94 19.55
CA ASP A 35 53.39 -15.82 18.52
C ASP A 35 52.70 -17.20 18.43
N GLY A 36 52.11 -17.66 19.54
CA GLY A 36 51.34 -18.90 19.60
C GLY A 36 50.01 -18.85 18.84
N PHE A 37 49.36 -17.70 18.74
CA PHE A 37 48.06 -17.55 18.08
C PHE A 37 48.17 -17.70 16.56
N ALA A 38 49.28 -17.22 15.96
CA ALA A 38 49.55 -17.35 14.54
C ALA A 38 49.75 -18.81 14.09
N LEU A 39 50.29 -19.66 14.98
CA LEU A 39 50.55 -21.08 14.75
C LEU A 39 49.28 -21.96 14.75
N PHE A 40 48.19 -21.48 15.37
CA PHE A 40 46.92 -22.22 15.45
C PHE A 40 45.76 -21.47 14.78
N SER A 41 46.05 -20.49 13.92
CA SER A 41 45.05 -19.72 13.20
C SER A 41 44.59 -20.46 11.92
N PRO A 42 43.27 -20.71 11.75
CA PRO A 42 42.71 -21.28 10.53
C PRO A 42 43.05 -20.44 9.29
N GLY A 43 43.48 -21.08 8.21
CA GLY A 43 43.86 -20.41 6.96
C GLY A 43 45.28 -19.83 6.95
N LYS A 44 46.03 -19.91 8.06
CA LYS A 44 47.48 -19.63 8.10
C LYS A 44 48.31 -20.90 8.31
N ALA A 45 47.97 -21.69 9.34
CA ALA A 45 48.73 -22.87 9.72
C ALA A 45 48.13 -24.20 9.21
N PHE A 46 46.83 -24.19 8.91
CA PHE A 46 46.10 -25.34 8.36
C PHE A 46 45.02 -24.86 7.38
N ASP A 47 44.67 -25.74 6.44
CA ASP A 47 43.58 -25.51 5.49
C ASP A 47 42.25 -25.36 6.24
N THR A 48 41.41 -24.44 5.78
CA THR A 48 40.11 -24.17 6.43
C THR A 48 39.13 -25.31 6.19
N VAL A 49 38.47 -25.74 7.26
CA VAL A 49 37.39 -26.74 7.20
C VAL A 49 36.03 -26.09 7.47
N GLY A 50 34.95 -26.74 7.05
CA GLY A 50 33.59 -26.24 7.29
C GLY A 50 33.30 -26.12 8.78
N GLY A 51 33.15 -24.89 9.28
CA GLY A 51 32.99 -24.57 10.70
C GLY A 51 34.07 -23.62 11.26
N ASP A 52 35.19 -23.47 10.55
CA ASP A 52 36.19 -22.45 10.89
C ASP A 52 35.63 -21.04 10.64
N PRO A 53 36.01 -20.04 11.46
CA PRO A 53 35.61 -18.66 11.22
C PRO A 53 36.24 -18.19 9.91
N SER A 54 35.46 -18.22 8.83
CA SER A 54 35.85 -17.57 7.58
C SER A 54 35.99 -16.08 7.88
N TYR A 55 37.19 -15.52 7.79
CA TYR A 55 37.42 -14.08 7.84
C TYR A 55 36.83 -13.33 6.63
N GLU A 56 35.92 -13.94 5.88
CA GLU A 56 35.05 -13.24 4.96
C GLU A 56 34.22 -12.24 5.77
N ARG A 57 34.61 -10.97 5.68
CA ARG A 57 33.82 -9.85 6.21
C ARG A 57 32.56 -9.78 5.37
N TYR A 58 31.55 -10.53 5.78
CA TYR A 58 30.19 -10.34 5.31
C TYR A 58 29.80 -8.87 5.54
N THR A 59 29.13 -8.29 4.57
CA THR A 59 28.55 -6.96 4.76
C THR A 59 27.53 -7.01 5.89
N ARG A 60 27.21 -5.86 6.48
CA ARG A 60 26.18 -5.80 7.54
C ARG A 60 24.87 -6.41 7.06
N GLU A 61 24.54 -6.17 5.79
CA GLU A 61 23.36 -6.70 5.12
C GLU A 61 23.42 -8.23 5.00
N GLU A 62 24.57 -8.79 4.61
CA GLU A 62 24.75 -10.24 4.45
C GLU A 62 24.79 -10.98 5.80
N MET A 63 25.41 -10.39 6.83
CA MET A 63 25.35 -10.90 8.21
C MET A 63 23.91 -10.92 8.73
N MET A 64 23.14 -9.86 8.48
CA MET A 64 21.73 -9.76 8.87
C MET A 64 20.84 -10.72 8.06
N GLU A 65 21.18 -11.01 6.79
CA GLU A 65 20.46 -11.99 6.00
C GLU A 65 20.66 -13.42 6.52
N ARG A 66 21.90 -13.75 6.91
CA ARG A 66 22.33 -15.10 7.32
C ARG A 66 22.01 -15.42 8.77
N THR A 67 21.95 -14.41 9.64
CA THR A 67 21.69 -14.58 11.07
C THR A 67 20.27 -14.10 11.36
N PRO A 68 19.28 -14.98 11.59
CA PRO A 68 17.97 -14.52 12.02
C PRO A 68 18.11 -13.92 13.43
N ALA A 69 18.12 -12.59 13.51
CA ALA A 69 18.00 -11.86 14.77
C ALA A 69 16.64 -12.14 15.43
N SER A 70 16.56 -11.99 16.75
CA SER A 70 15.33 -12.14 17.52
C SER A 70 14.19 -11.34 16.87
N GLU A 71 12.97 -11.89 16.84
CA GLU A 71 11.78 -11.23 16.30
C GLU A 71 11.51 -9.86 16.96
N GLU A 72 12.05 -9.65 18.16
CA GLU A 72 11.99 -8.42 18.95
C GLU A 72 12.84 -7.27 18.39
N ASP A 73 13.95 -7.56 17.71
CA ASP A 73 14.92 -6.53 17.32
C ASP A 73 14.52 -5.76 16.05
N TYR A 74 13.76 -6.39 15.14
CA TYR A 74 13.38 -5.81 13.84
C TYR A 74 12.02 -6.33 13.30
N PRO A 75 10.89 -5.88 13.86
CA PRO A 75 9.55 -6.38 13.49
C PRO A 75 9.16 -6.13 12.01
N GLU A 76 9.66 -5.05 11.41
CA GLU A 76 9.39 -4.74 9.99
C GLU A 76 10.11 -5.70 9.04
N TRP A 77 11.32 -6.13 9.39
CA TRP A 77 12.12 -7.04 8.57
C TRP A 77 11.56 -8.47 8.58
N THR A 78 11.01 -8.92 9.71
CA THR A 78 10.27 -10.18 9.81
C THR A 78 8.99 -10.15 8.96
N GLN A 79 8.27 -9.03 8.95
CA GLN A 79 7.06 -8.88 8.14
C GLN A 79 7.36 -8.96 6.63
N ASP A 80 8.33 -8.19 6.12
CA ASP A 80 8.68 -8.21 4.70
C ASP A 80 9.19 -9.57 4.25
N ARG A 81 10.03 -10.22 5.07
CA ARG A 81 10.54 -11.57 4.79
C ARG A 81 9.40 -12.60 4.77
N ARG A 82 8.44 -12.48 5.68
CA ARG A 82 7.23 -13.32 5.70
C ARG A 82 6.38 -13.10 4.45
N LEU A 83 6.14 -11.86 4.06
CA LEU A 83 5.37 -11.52 2.86
C LEU A 83 6.03 -12.08 1.59
N LYS A 84 7.36 -11.93 1.46
CA LYS A 84 8.12 -12.52 0.34
C LYS A 84 8.01 -14.04 0.29
N ARG A 85 8.14 -14.71 1.43
CA ARG A 85 8.00 -16.17 1.51
C ARG A 85 6.59 -16.62 1.13
N GLU A 86 5.57 -15.91 1.60
CA GLU A 86 4.17 -16.21 1.28
C GLU A 86 3.88 -15.98 -0.22
N LEU A 87 4.36 -14.86 -0.77
CA LEU A 87 4.24 -14.54 -2.17
C LEU A 87 4.89 -15.62 -3.05
N GLN A 88 6.11 -16.03 -2.71
CA GLN A 88 6.80 -17.10 -3.42
C GLN A 88 6.02 -18.43 -3.34
N GLY A 89 5.46 -18.73 -2.17
CA GLY A 89 4.59 -19.90 -2.00
C GLY A 89 3.38 -19.88 -2.93
N LYS A 90 2.69 -18.73 -3.04
CA LYS A 90 1.56 -18.58 -3.97
C LYS A 90 1.99 -18.64 -5.44
N LEU A 91 3.13 -18.05 -5.80
CA LEU A 91 3.64 -18.11 -7.18
C LEU A 91 4.01 -19.52 -7.61
N ASN A 92 4.52 -20.32 -6.67
CA ASN A 92 4.85 -21.72 -6.91
C ASN A 92 3.61 -22.61 -7.05
N SER A 93 2.52 -22.29 -6.34
CA SER A 93 1.25 -23.04 -6.44
C SER A 93 0.41 -22.67 -7.67
N LEU A 94 0.68 -21.53 -8.31
CA LEU A 94 0.00 -21.11 -9.53
C LEU A 94 0.43 -21.93 -10.75
N ARG A 95 -0.52 -22.12 -11.67
CA ARG A 95 -0.25 -22.73 -12.97
C ARG A 95 0.71 -21.84 -13.77
N PRO A 96 1.58 -22.42 -14.62
CA PRO A 96 2.57 -21.65 -15.39
C PRO A 96 1.96 -20.47 -16.17
N ALA A 97 0.83 -20.68 -16.85
CA ALA A 97 0.15 -19.63 -17.62
C ALA A 97 -0.35 -18.46 -16.75
N ASP A 98 -0.88 -18.74 -15.56
CA ASP A 98 -1.37 -17.71 -14.63
C ASP A 98 -0.21 -16.93 -14.02
N ARG A 99 0.91 -17.61 -13.77
CA ARG A 99 2.14 -16.99 -13.28
C ARG A 99 2.76 -16.05 -14.33
N GLU A 100 2.78 -16.45 -15.59
CA GLU A 100 3.20 -15.55 -16.68
C GLU A 100 2.29 -14.32 -16.81
N GLU A 101 0.97 -14.51 -16.69
CA GLU A 101 0.03 -13.39 -16.67
C GLU A 101 0.31 -12.42 -15.53
N PHE A 102 0.57 -12.96 -14.34
CA PHE A 102 0.97 -12.17 -13.18
C PHE A 102 2.27 -11.40 -13.44
N TYR A 103 3.32 -12.02 -13.99
CA TYR A 103 4.59 -11.33 -14.28
C TYR A 103 4.44 -10.19 -15.27
N ARG A 104 3.55 -10.30 -16.27
CA ARG A 104 3.23 -9.17 -17.16
C ARG A 104 2.66 -7.97 -16.40
N LYS A 105 1.93 -8.23 -15.31
CA LYS A 105 1.30 -7.21 -14.47
C LYS A 105 2.17 -6.77 -13.31
N GLU A 106 3.25 -7.50 -13.00
CA GLU A 106 4.05 -7.28 -11.80
C GLU A 106 4.53 -5.83 -11.66
N ARG A 107 4.92 -5.23 -12.79
CA ARG A 107 5.38 -3.83 -12.88
C ARG A 107 4.37 -2.80 -12.36
N TYR A 108 3.10 -3.15 -12.21
CA TYR A 108 2.04 -2.25 -11.79
C TYR A 108 1.81 -2.25 -10.28
N PHE A 109 2.28 -3.26 -9.56
CA PHE A 109 2.18 -3.31 -8.11
C PHE A 109 3.31 -2.51 -7.46
N GLU A 110 3.02 -1.86 -6.33
CA GLU A 110 3.96 -1.00 -5.60
C GLU A 110 4.71 -1.79 -4.51
N ASN A 111 4.07 -2.80 -3.91
CA ASN A 111 4.64 -3.60 -2.82
C ASN A 111 4.19 -5.07 -2.88
N ASP A 112 4.87 -5.92 -2.11
CA ASP A 112 4.61 -7.37 -2.10
C ASP A 112 3.26 -7.71 -1.44
N SER A 113 2.78 -6.89 -0.50
CA SER A 113 1.45 -7.06 0.10
C SER A 113 0.33 -6.86 -0.93
N GLN A 114 0.46 -5.90 -1.85
CA GLN A 114 -0.49 -5.69 -2.94
C GLN A 114 -0.48 -6.86 -3.94
N LYS A 115 0.71 -7.38 -4.27
CA LYS A 115 0.85 -8.60 -5.09
C LYS A 115 0.12 -9.79 -4.43
N LEU A 116 0.35 -9.96 -3.13
CA LEU A 116 -0.24 -11.04 -2.35
C LEU A 116 -1.77 -10.94 -2.25
N TYR A 117 -2.28 -9.71 -2.06
CA TYR A 117 -3.71 -9.41 -2.08
C TYR A 117 -4.33 -9.74 -3.43
N TYR A 118 -3.72 -9.29 -4.53
CA TYR A 118 -4.18 -9.60 -5.87
C TYR A 118 -4.29 -11.11 -6.13
N LEU A 119 -3.29 -11.87 -5.70
CA LEU A 119 -3.28 -13.33 -5.85
C LEU A 119 -4.31 -14.04 -4.95
N SER A 120 -4.80 -13.40 -3.88
CA SER A 120 -5.91 -13.93 -3.08
C SER A 120 -7.29 -13.67 -3.68
N LEU A 121 -7.42 -12.73 -4.62
CA LEU A 121 -8.70 -12.38 -5.22
C LEU A 121 -9.20 -13.45 -6.19
N GLY A 122 -10.53 -13.61 -6.27
CA GLY A 122 -11.15 -14.42 -7.32
C GLY A 122 -10.99 -13.79 -8.71
N ARG A 123 -11.17 -14.57 -9.78
CA ARG A 123 -10.98 -14.08 -11.18
C ARG A 123 -11.82 -12.84 -11.53
N TYR A 124 -13.05 -12.77 -11.04
CA TYR A 124 -13.92 -11.62 -11.25
C TYR A 124 -13.39 -10.35 -10.55
N GLU A 125 -12.90 -10.51 -9.32
CA GLU A 125 -12.35 -9.43 -8.53
C GLU A 125 -10.99 -8.96 -9.07
N GLN A 126 -10.17 -9.89 -9.56
CA GLN A 126 -8.91 -9.57 -10.25
C GLN A 126 -9.18 -8.68 -11.48
N LYS A 127 -10.24 -8.96 -12.26
CA LYS A 127 -10.61 -8.10 -13.40
C LYS A 127 -10.96 -6.68 -12.96
N LYS A 128 -11.79 -6.54 -11.92
CA LYS A 128 -12.11 -5.22 -11.34
C LYS A 128 -10.88 -4.53 -10.77
N TYR A 129 -9.99 -5.29 -10.16
CA TYR A 129 -8.73 -4.80 -9.62
C TYR A 129 -7.84 -4.26 -10.73
N ASP A 130 -7.69 -5.00 -11.83
CA ASP A 130 -6.93 -4.59 -13.00
C ASP A 130 -7.46 -3.27 -13.57
N GLU A 131 -8.79 -3.13 -13.74
CA GLU A 131 -9.42 -1.89 -14.20
C GLU A 131 -9.02 -0.68 -13.34
N ASN A 132 -9.03 -0.85 -12.01
CA ASN A 132 -8.62 0.19 -11.06
C ASN A 132 -7.11 0.43 -11.06
N LEU A 133 -6.30 -0.63 -11.15
CA LEU A 133 -4.84 -0.57 -11.14
C LEU A 133 -4.31 0.21 -12.34
N TYR A 134 -4.86 -0.05 -13.53
CA TYR A 134 -4.53 0.70 -14.75
C TYR A 134 -5.01 2.16 -14.66
N ALA A 135 -6.21 2.41 -14.14
CA ALA A 135 -6.73 3.76 -13.97
C ALA A 135 -5.86 4.60 -13.03
N TYR A 136 -5.45 4.05 -11.88
CA TYR A 136 -4.60 4.74 -10.90
C TYR A 136 -3.23 5.10 -11.48
N ARG A 137 -2.57 4.17 -12.17
CA ARG A 137 -1.27 4.42 -12.82
C ARG A 137 -1.36 5.42 -13.96
N ASN A 138 -2.39 5.34 -14.79
CA ASN A 138 -2.61 6.30 -15.87
C ASN A 138 -2.83 7.71 -15.31
N GLN A 139 -3.52 7.84 -14.18
CA GLN A 139 -3.66 9.11 -13.47
C GLN A 139 -2.34 9.60 -12.85
N ARG A 140 -1.52 8.71 -12.27
CA ARG A 140 -0.19 9.06 -11.74
C ARG A 140 0.75 9.59 -12.83
N ASN A 141 0.77 8.95 -14.00
CA ASN A 141 1.52 9.41 -15.16
C ASN A 141 0.99 10.74 -15.70
N PHE A 142 -0.34 10.93 -15.70
CA PHE A 142 -0.96 12.22 -16.02
C PHE A 142 -0.60 13.34 -15.05
N ARG A 143 -0.36 13.03 -13.77
CA ARG A 143 0.05 13.97 -12.73
C ARG A 143 1.55 14.29 -12.77
N HIS A 144 2.39 13.33 -13.16
CA HIS A 144 3.83 13.55 -13.29
C HIS A 144 4.17 14.41 -14.52
N ASN A 145 3.43 14.25 -15.62
CA ASN A 145 3.48 15.14 -16.80
C ASN A 145 2.75 16.48 -16.59
N ARG A 146 2.28 16.76 -15.38
CA ARG A 146 1.53 17.97 -15.01
C ARG A 146 2.40 19.04 -14.36
N LYS A 147 3.66 18.73 -14.02
CA LYS A 147 4.64 19.78 -13.70
C LYS A 147 4.99 20.62 -14.95
N THR A 148 4.74 20.10 -16.15
CA THR A 148 4.87 20.81 -17.44
C THR A 148 3.53 21.23 -18.04
N SER A 149 2.40 20.86 -17.44
CA SER A 149 1.07 21.20 -17.92
C SER A 149 0.16 21.47 -16.73
N ALA A 150 0.02 22.72 -16.33
CA ALA A 150 -0.87 23.19 -15.26
C ALA A 150 -2.38 22.97 -15.56
N LYS A 151 -2.78 21.96 -16.34
CA LYS A 151 -4.12 21.87 -16.93
C LYS A 151 -4.52 20.43 -17.31
N SER A 152 -5.01 19.63 -16.35
CA SER A 152 -5.92 18.50 -16.68
C SER A 152 -6.48 17.80 -15.45
N ARG A 153 -7.63 18.30 -15.01
CA ARG A 153 -8.64 17.62 -14.19
C ARG A 153 -8.34 17.56 -12.69
N ASN A 154 -9.02 18.45 -11.98
CA ASN A 154 -9.26 18.35 -10.55
C ASN A 154 -10.38 17.32 -10.31
N LEU A 155 -10.42 16.80 -9.09
CA LEU A 155 -11.42 15.89 -8.55
C LEU A 155 -12.85 16.35 -8.89
N ALA A 156 -13.78 15.40 -8.96
CA ALA A 156 -15.22 15.58 -9.23
C ALA A 156 -15.98 16.44 -8.18
N SER A 157 -15.28 17.32 -7.45
CA SER A 157 -15.81 18.29 -6.51
C SER A 157 -15.40 19.74 -6.84
N VAL A 158 -14.59 19.98 -7.88
CA VAL A 158 -14.35 21.35 -8.36
C VAL A 158 -15.37 21.66 -9.45
N PHE A 159 -16.49 22.23 -9.04
CA PHE A 159 -17.47 22.85 -9.94
C PHE A 159 -16.73 23.82 -10.88
N HIS A 160 -16.69 23.50 -12.17
CA HIS A 160 -16.19 24.41 -13.18
C HIS A 160 -17.25 25.47 -13.47
N TYR A 161 -17.28 26.53 -12.67
CA TYR A 161 -17.87 27.79 -13.10
C TYR A 161 -17.03 28.31 -14.27
N SER A 162 -17.51 28.12 -15.50
CA SER A 162 -16.88 28.75 -16.66
C SER A 162 -17.22 30.25 -16.64
N PRO A 163 -16.23 31.15 -16.56
CA PRO A 163 -16.49 32.60 -16.56
C PRO A 163 -16.96 33.12 -17.93
N ARG A 164 -16.84 32.32 -18.99
CA ARG A 164 -17.24 32.69 -20.37
C ARG A 164 -18.74 32.59 -20.66
N ALA A 165 -19.54 32.03 -19.75
CA ALA A 165 -20.95 31.74 -19.99
C ALA A 165 -21.95 32.83 -19.54
N GLN A 166 -21.52 33.98 -19.01
CA GLN A 166 -22.48 34.97 -18.48
C GLN A 166 -23.46 35.52 -19.52
N ALA A 167 -23.09 35.55 -20.81
CA ALA A 167 -23.98 36.00 -21.89
C ALA A 167 -25.08 34.98 -22.27
N HIS A 168 -25.00 33.71 -21.84
CA HIS A 168 -25.92 32.63 -22.23
C HIS A 168 -26.54 31.89 -21.05
N ARG A 169 -26.58 32.51 -19.85
CA ARG A 169 -27.16 31.93 -18.62
C ARG A 169 -28.63 32.28 -18.41
N GLU A 170 -29.29 32.92 -19.37
CA GLU A 170 -30.71 33.15 -19.26
C GLU A 170 -31.46 31.81 -19.29
N ILE A 171 -32.42 31.63 -18.39
CA ILE A 171 -33.33 30.50 -18.40
C ILE A 171 -34.62 31.02 -19.00
N GLU A 172 -35.19 30.25 -19.91
CA GLU A 172 -36.44 30.57 -20.59
C GLU A 172 -37.49 29.53 -20.22
N ILE A 173 -38.75 29.96 -20.15
CA ILE A 173 -39.88 29.06 -19.93
C ILE A 173 -39.97 28.09 -21.12
N GLY A 174 -40.26 26.82 -20.84
CA GLY A 174 -40.37 25.76 -21.84
C GLY A 174 -39.05 25.09 -22.22
N MET A 175 -37.93 25.54 -21.66
CA MET A 175 -36.62 24.96 -21.91
C MET A 175 -36.52 23.52 -21.38
N ASP A 176 -35.87 22.64 -22.15
CA ASP A 176 -35.60 21.26 -21.71
C ASP A 176 -34.52 21.22 -20.63
N LYS A 177 -34.61 20.22 -19.75
CA LYS A 177 -33.60 19.92 -18.71
C LYS A 177 -32.16 19.92 -19.24
N LYS A 178 -31.94 19.35 -20.44
CA LYS A 178 -30.61 19.29 -21.07
C LYS A 178 -30.06 20.68 -21.40
N ALA A 179 -30.92 21.58 -21.87
CA ALA A 179 -30.53 22.96 -22.19
C ALA A 179 -30.22 23.74 -20.92
N VAL A 180 -30.97 23.51 -19.82
CA VAL A 180 -30.63 24.09 -18.51
C VAL A 180 -29.26 23.60 -18.04
N ILE A 181 -28.97 22.30 -18.15
CA ILE A 181 -27.65 21.73 -17.79
C ILE A 181 -26.54 22.32 -18.65
N GLN A 182 -26.78 22.54 -19.95
CA GLN A 182 -25.79 23.12 -20.85
C GLN A 182 -25.46 24.58 -20.49
N ARG A 183 -26.45 25.35 -20.01
CA ARG A 183 -26.29 26.76 -19.62
C ARG A 183 -25.75 26.95 -18.20
N TRP A 184 -26.28 26.19 -17.23
CA TRP A 184 -26.02 26.34 -15.79
C TRP A 184 -25.12 25.27 -15.18
N GLY A 185 -24.85 24.19 -15.91
CA GLY A 185 -24.19 23.02 -15.36
C GLY A 185 -25.16 22.10 -14.61
N ASN A 186 -24.62 21.11 -13.90
CA ASN A 186 -25.44 20.18 -13.14
C ASN A 186 -26.04 20.88 -11.90
N PRO A 187 -27.32 20.64 -11.57
CA PRO A 187 -27.93 21.16 -10.36
C PRO A 187 -27.25 20.59 -9.11
N HIS A 188 -27.22 21.37 -8.04
CA HIS A 188 -26.67 20.93 -6.75
C HIS A 188 -27.63 19.98 -6.04
N ARG A 189 -28.95 20.21 -6.19
CA ARG A 189 -30.00 19.39 -5.62
C ARG A 189 -31.16 19.26 -6.62
N VAL A 190 -31.75 18.07 -6.68
CA VAL A 190 -32.94 17.77 -7.49
C VAL A 190 -33.99 17.15 -6.57
N ASP A 191 -35.07 17.87 -6.34
CA ASP A 191 -36.24 17.37 -5.62
C ASP A 191 -37.32 17.00 -6.63
N THR A 192 -37.85 15.77 -6.58
CA THR A 192 -38.92 15.31 -7.48
C THR A 192 -40.26 15.37 -6.78
N ALA A 193 -41.25 16.05 -7.38
CA ALA A 193 -42.60 16.16 -6.83
C ALA A 193 -43.51 15.06 -7.40
N GLY A 194 -43.89 14.10 -6.57
CA GLY A 194 -44.82 13.02 -6.95
C GLY A 194 -44.15 11.91 -7.76
N ASN A 195 -44.79 11.48 -8.86
CA ASN A 195 -44.28 10.40 -9.71
C ASN A 195 -43.13 10.91 -10.61
N PRO A 196 -41.91 10.35 -10.51
CA PRO A 196 -40.76 10.78 -11.32
C PRO A 196 -40.99 10.74 -12.84
N ARG A 197 -41.91 9.89 -13.31
CA ARG A 197 -42.26 9.80 -14.73
C ARG A 197 -43.00 11.04 -15.25
N LEU A 198 -43.62 11.82 -14.37
CA LEU A 198 -44.30 13.07 -14.73
C LEU A 198 -43.30 14.21 -14.93
N GLY A 199 -42.03 14.04 -14.59
CA GLY A 199 -40.97 15.00 -14.86
C GLY A 199 -41.12 16.33 -14.11
N ASN A 200 -41.89 16.33 -13.01
CA ASN A 200 -42.09 17.48 -12.15
C ASN A 200 -40.98 17.54 -11.10
N GLU A 201 -40.07 18.50 -11.24
CA GLU A 201 -38.85 18.56 -10.43
C GLU A 201 -38.54 20.00 -10.04
N ARG A 202 -37.90 20.17 -8.89
CA ARG A 202 -37.29 21.43 -8.47
C ARG A 202 -35.79 21.23 -8.38
N TRP A 203 -35.05 22.04 -9.12
CA TRP A 203 -33.59 22.01 -9.14
C TRP A 203 -33.05 23.23 -8.42
N THR A 204 -32.04 23.04 -7.57
CA THR A 204 -31.38 24.11 -6.83
C THR A 204 -29.97 24.34 -7.35
N PHE A 205 -29.63 25.59 -7.60
CA PHE A 205 -28.30 26.07 -7.96
C PHE A 205 -27.82 27.08 -6.93
N TYR A 206 -26.60 26.93 -6.43
CA TYR A 206 -25.96 27.92 -5.56
C TYR A 206 -24.97 28.75 -6.38
N GLU A 207 -25.09 30.08 -6.36
CA GLU A 207 -24.17 30.99 -7.05
C GLU A 207 -23.81 32.16 -6.14
N ASN A 208 -22.52 32.32 -5.81
CA ASN A 208 -22.00 33.47 -5.05
C ASN A 208 -22.70 33.81 -3.71
N GLY A 209 -23.42 32.85 -3.11
CA GLY A 209 -24.18 33.04 -1.88
C GLY A 209 -25.70 33.04 -2.08
N ASP A 210 -26.16 33.23 -3.32
CA ASP A 210 -27.57 33.22 -3.70
C ASP A 210 -28.02 31.82 -4.14
N SER A 211 -29.27 31.50 -3.86
CA SER A 211 -29.91 30.22 -4.20
C SER A 211 -30.93 30.43 -5.31
N LYS A 212 -30.68 29.83 -6.48
CA LYS A 212 -31.63 29.81 -7.58
C LYS A 212 -32.38 28.49 -7.62
N TYR A 213 -33.71 28.55 -7.57
CA TYR A 213 -34.60 27.41 -7.72
C TYR A 213 -35.22 27.42 -9.11
N VAL A 214 -35.10 26.33 -9.85
CA VAL A 214 -35.73 26.14 -11.17
C VAL A 214 -36.78 25.04 -11.06
N PHE A 215 -38.00 25.35 -11.46
CA PHE A 215 -39.13 24.44 -11.43
C PHE A 215 -39.36 23.86 -12.81
N PHE A 216 -39.59 22.54 -12.86
CA PHE A 216 -39.90 21.80 -14.07
C PHE A 216 -41.31 21.22 -13.97
N SER A 217 -42.05 21.33 -15.05
CA SER A 217 -43.35 20.70 -15.27
C SER A 217 -43.27 19.85 -16.53
N LYS A 218 -43.60 18.56 -16.45
CA LYS A 218 -43.52 17.63 -17.60
C LYS A 218 -42.16 17.61 -18.29
N GLY A 219 -41.08 17.84 -17.54
CA GLY A 219 -39.71 17.84 -18.07
C GLY A 219 -39.24 19.15 -18.70
N LYS A 220 -40.05 20.21 -18.68
CA LYS A 220 -39.73 21.55 -19.20
C LYS A 220 -39.74 22.59 -18.10
N VAL A 221 -38.96 23.65 -18.24
CA VAL A 221 -38.94 24.75 -17.27
C VAL A 221 -40.29 25.44 -17.22
N ASP A 222 -40.86 25.51 -16.02
CA ASP A 222 -42.12 26.21 -15.72
C ASP A 222 -41.85 27.60 -15.13
N GLY A 223 -40.77 27.74 -14.35
CA GLY A 223 -40.35 29.03 -13.78
C GLY A 223 -39.10 28.92 -12.91
N TRP A 224 -38.64 30.04 -12.37
CA TRP A 224 -37.52 30.07 -11.42
C TRP A 224 -37.68 31.19 -10.37
N THR A 225 -37.04 30.99 -9.22
CA THR A 225 -36.99 31.96 -8.12
C THR A 225 -35.53 32.15 -7.69
N LEU A 226 -35.18 33.38 -7.35
CA LEU A 226 -33.88 33.76 -6.78
C LEU A 226 -34.12 34.09 -5.31
N GLU A 227 -33.36 33.47 -4.42
CA GLU A 227 -33.36 33.70 -2.97
C GLU A 227 -31.96 34.07 -2.50
#